data_AF-A0A943PTK8-F1
#
_entry.id   AF-A0A943PTK8-F1
#
_cell.length_a   1.000
_cell.length_b   1.000
_cell.length_c   1.000
_cell.angle_alpha   90.00
_cell.angle_beta   90.00
_cell.angle_gamma   90.00
#
_symmetry.space_group_name_H-M   'P 1'
#
loop_
_entity.id
_entity.type
_entity.pdbx_description
1 polymer ?
#
loop_
_entity_poly.entity_id
_entity_poly.type
_entity_poly.pdbx_seq_one_letter_code
_entity_poly.pdbx_strand_id
1 'polypeptide(L)'
;MFLLDVTCMEGVVFNEKIPQIVSLLINLIKVGVPVLLIIFGMLDLGKAVVAQKEDEIKKGQQTFVKRLIAAAIVFFVFVIVQVVFNLVSDEGDADIWSCVNCLINNECAS
;
A
#
# COMPACT_ATOMS: atom_id res chain seq x y z
N MET A 1 19.95 9.07 28.25
CA MET A 1 19.77 7.70 27.73
C MET A 1 18.27 7.41 27.69
N PHE A 2 17.55 8.20 26.89
CA PHE A 2 16.07 8.23 26.72
C PHE A 2 15.82 8.92 25.36
N LEU A 3 16.52 8.45 24.32
CA LEU A 3 16.54 9.08 22.97
C LEU A 3 16.25 8.08 21.85
N LEU A 4 15.86 6.84 22.18
CA LEU A 4 15.56 5.80 21.17
C LEU A 4 14.07 5.39 21.22
N ASP A 5 13.25 6.23 21.83
CA ASP A 5 11.89 5.94 22.24
C ASP A 5 10.97 6.81 21.40
N VAL A 6 10.27 6.19 20.47
CA VAL A 6 9.22 6.82 19.67
C VAL A 6 7.98 6.91 20.54
N THR A 7 7.56 8.13 20.85
CA THR A 7 6.34 8.42 21.61
C THR A 7 5.18 8.67 20.66
N CYS A 8 4.21 7.77 20.69
CA CYS A 8 2.97 7.89 19.95
C CYS A 8 1.81 8.11 20.92
N MET A 9 1.36 9.36 21.08
CA MET A 9 0.34 9.75 22.06
C MET A 9 0.73 9.39 23.52
N GLU A 10 -0.05 9.85 24.50
CA GLU A 10 0.18 9.58 25.92
C GLU A 10 0.18 8.07 26.23
N GLY A 11 1.38 7.48 26.25
CA GLY A 11 1.64 6.19 26.90
C GLY A 11 2.13 5.05 26.00
N VAL A 12 2.21 5.21 24.68
CA VAL A 12 2.72 4.17 23.79
C VAL A 12 4.14 4.50 23.34
N VAL A 13 5.10 3.72 23.85
CA VAL A 13 6.53 3.91 23.64
C VAL A 13 7.11 2.69 22.95
N PHE A 14 7.67 2.87 21.76
CA PHE A 14 8.34 1.80 21.01
C PHE A 14 9.79 2.18 20.70
N ASN A 15 10.65 1.17 20.56
CA ASN A 15 12.02 1.39 20.13
C ASN A 15 12.06 1.77 18.64
N GLU A 16 12.88 2.75 18.27
CA GLU A 16 13.15 3.21 16.90
C GLU A 16 13.45 2.10 15.87
N LYS A 17 13.91 0.91 16.30
CA LYS A 17 14.17 -0.23 15.41
C LYS A 17 12.90 -0.91 14.91
N ILE A 18 11.81 -0.84 15.67
CA ILE A 18 10.51 -1.43 15.31
C ILE A 18 9.94 -0.78 14.03
N PRO A 19 9.74 0.56 13.95
CA PRO A 19 9.21 1.20 12.75
C PRO A 19 10.10 1.00 11.53
N GLN A 20 11.43 0.94 11.68
CA GLN A 20 12.35 0.68 10.56
C GLN A 20 12.12 -0.69 9.90
N ILE A 21 11.98 -1.74 10.69
CA ILE A 21 11.77 -3.10 10.17
C ILE A 21 10.35 -3.25 9.63
N VAL A 22 9.37 -2.70 10.34
CA VAL A 22 7.95 -2.78 9.97
C VAL A 22 7.66 -1.99 8.68
N SER A 23 8.16 -0.77 8.55
CA SER A 23 8.01 0.05 7.34
C SER A 23 8.58 -0.63 6.11
N LEU A 24 9.75 -1.27 6.23
CA LEU A 24 10.36 -2.03 5.13
C LEU A 24 9.47 -3.20 4.69
N LEU A 25 8.94 -3.97 5.64
CA LEU A 25 8.05 -5.10 5.36
C LEU A 25 6.71 -4.64 4.77
N ILE A 26 6.09 -3.61 5.35
CA ILE A 26 4.80 -3.09 4.88
C ILE A 26 4.93 -2.45 3.51
N ASN A 27 5.97 -1.65 3.25
CA ASN A 27 6.21 -1.08 1.92
C ASN A 27 6.48 -2.16 0.88
N LEU A 28 7.22 -3.22 1.25
CA LEU A 28 7.42 -4.37 0.38
C LEU A 28 6.10 -5.06 0.02
N ILE A 29 5.17 -5.20 0.97
CA ILE A 29 3.86 -5.81 0.71
C ILE A 29 2.95 -4.86 -0.08
N LYS A 30 2.91 -3.57 0.29
CA LYS A 30 2.09 -2.53 -0.33
C LYS A 30 2.39 -2.37 -1.82
N VAL A 31 3.66 -2.48 -2.21
CA VAL A 31 4.09 -2.44 -3.62
C VAL A 31 4.15 -3.84 -4.22
N GLY A 32 4.59 -4.84 -3.46
CA GLY A 32 4.78 -6.21 -3.94
C GLY A 32 3.48 -6.91 -4.32
N VAL A 33 2.40 -6.72 -3.54
CA VAL A 33 1.08 -7.33 -3.82
C VAL A 33 0.49 -6.84 -5.16
N PRO A 34 0.35 -5.53 -5.43
CA PRO A 34 -0.17 -5.08 -6.72
C PRO A 34 0.73 -5.46 -7.89
N VAL A 35 2.07 -5.43 -7.73
CA VAL A 35 3.00 -5.87 -8.78
C VAL A 35 2.84 -7.38 -9.08
N LEU A 36 2.75 -8.22 -8.04
CA LEU A 36 2.50 -9.66 -8.21
C LEU A 36 1.15 -9.94 -8.87
N LEU A 37 0.09 -9.21 -8.48
CA LEU A 37 -1.23 -9.34 -9.10
C LEU A 37 -1.20 -8.99 -10.60
N ILE A 38 -0.44 -7.98 -11.00
CA ILE A 38 -0.26 -7.61 -12.41
C ILE A 38 0.51 -8.71 -13.16
N ILE A 39 1.63 -9.21 -12.62
CA ILE A 39 2.44 -10.26 -13.24
C ILE A 39 1.62 -11.55 -13.40
N PHE A 40 0.95 -12.00 -12.33
CA PHE A 40 0.09 -13.18 -12.42
C PHE A 40 -1.07 -12.99 -13.38
N GLY A 41 -1.67 -11.79 -13.43
CA GLY A 41 -2.70 -11.46 -14.42
C GLY A 41 -2.17 -11.53 -15.86
N MET A 42 -0.96 -11.06 -16.11
CA MET A 42 -0.35 -11.09 -17.45
C MET A 42 0.02 -12.51 -17.87
N LEU A 43 0.51 -13.35 -16.95
CA LEU A 43 0.84 -14.75 -17.24
C LEU A 43 -0.42 -15.58 -17.53
N ASP A 44 -1.50 -15.34 -16.79
CA ASP A 44 -2.81 -15.97 -16.99
C ASP A 44 -3.39 -15.59 -18.37
N LEU A 45 -3.31 -14.30 -18.70
CA LEU A 45 -3.67 -13.82 -20.04
C LEU A 45 -2.80 -14.36 -21.16
N GLY A 46 -1.48 -14.37 -20.98
CA GLY A 46 -0.54 -14.82 -22.01
C GLY A 46 -0.83 -16.25 -22.44
N LYS A 47 -1.16 -17.12 -21.47
CA LYS A 47 -1.61 -18.49 -21.74
C LYS A 47 -2.95 -18.55 -22.48
N ALA A 48 -3.91 -17.71 -22.09
CA ALA A 48 -5.21 -17.63 -22.76
C ALA A 48 -5.13 -17.10 -24.21
N VAL A 49 -4.22 -16.15 -24.47
CA VAL A 49 -3.97 -15.59 -25.81
C VAL A 49 -3.33 -16.61 -26.74
N VAL A 50 -2.36 -17.38 -26.24
CA VAL A 50 -1.70 -18.46 -27.01
C VAL A 50 -2.68 -19.59 -27.38
N ALA A 51 -3.75 -19.80 -26.60
CA ALA A 51 -4.77 -20.81 -26.89
C ALA A 51 -5.71 -20.47 -28.07
N GLN A 52 -5.57 -19.30 -28.71
CA GLN A 52 -6.20 -18.91 -29.99
C GLN A 52 -7.71 -19.17 -30.16
N LYS A 53 -8.51 -19.11 -29.09
CA LYS A 53 -9.98 -19.13 -29.21
C LYS A 53 -10.52 -17.71 -29.17
N GLU A 54 -11.02 -17.19 -30.29
CA GLU A 54 -11.49 -15.80 -30.42
C GLU A 54 -12.53 -15.39 -29.37
N ASP A 55 -13.43 -16.32 -28.98
CA ASP A 55 -14.41 -16.12 -27.92
C ASP A 55 -13.79 -16.08 -26.51
N GLU A 56 -12.72 -16.84 -26.28
CA GLU A 56 -11.97 -16.87 -25.02
C GLU A 56 -11.01 -15.68 -24.89
N ILE A 57 -10.44 -15.20 -25.99
CA ILE A 57 -9.54 -14.04 -26.02
C ILE A 57 -10.30 -12.77 -25.62
N LYS A 58 -11.52 -12.57 -26.15
CA LYS A 58 -12.35 -11.42 -25.78
C LYS A 58 -12.81 -11.46 -24.32
N LYS A 59 -13.17 -12.65 -23.80
CA LYS A 59 -13.52 -12.85 -22.37
C LYS A 59 -12.32 -12.68 -21.44
N GLY A 60 -11.16 -13.21 -21.84
CA GLY A 60 -9.88 -13.07 -21.13
C GLY A 60 -9.46 -11.61 -21.03
N GLN A 61 -9.47 -10.88 -22.16
CA GLN A 61 -9.17 -9.44 -22.19
C GLN A 61 -10.11 -8.63 -21.30
N GLN A 62 -11.43 -8.87 -21.35
CA GLN A 62 -12.38 -8.20 -20.45
C GLN A 62 -12.07 -8.48 -18.97
N THR A 63 -11.71 -9.71 -18.64
CA THR A 63 -11.39 -10.10 -17.26
C THR A 63 -10.11 -9.43 -16.77
N PHE A 64 -9.09 -9.32 -17.63
CA PHE A 64 -7.85 -8.66 -17.27
C PHE A 64 -7.96 -7.15 -17.19
N VAL A 65 -8.72 -6.51 -18.09
CA VAL A 65 -9.03 -5.08 -17.99
C VAL A 65 -9.77 -4.80 -16.67
N LYS A 66 -10.72 -5.66 -16.27
CA LYS A 66 -11.37 -5.55 -14.95
C LYS A 66 -10.37 -5.72 -13.79
N ARG A 67 -9.40 -6.63 -13.88
CA ARG A 67 -8.34 -6.80 -12.88
C ARG A 67 -7.38 -5.59 -12.82
N LEU A 68 -7.04 -5.00 -13.96
CA LEU A 68 -6.25 -3.77 -14.06
C LEU A 68 -6.97 -2.58 -13.45
N ILE A 69 -8.26 -2.42 -13.77
CA ILE A 69 -9.10 -1.37 -13.19
C ILE A 69 -9.22 -1.57 -11.67
N ALA A 70 -9.39 -2.81 -11.19
CA ALA A 70 -9.40 -3.09 -9.76
C ALA A 70 -8.07 -2.70 -9.08
N ALA A 71 -6.92 -3.03 -9.68
CA ALA A 71 -5.61 -2.61 -9.17
C ALA A 71 -5.43 -1.08 -9.16
N ALA A 72 -5.87 -0.41 -10.24
CA ALA A 72 -5.84 1.04 -10.33
C ALA A 72 -6.72 1.71 -9.26
N ILE A 73 -7.95 1.21 -9.05
CA ILE A 73 -8.85 1.73 -8.01
C ILE A 73 -8.22 1.59 -6.64
N VAL A 74 -7.66 0.43 -6.30
CA VAL A 74 -6.98 0.22 -5.00
C VAL A 74 -5.82 1.20 -4.84
N PHE A 75 -4.99 1.37 -5.87
CA PHE A 75 -3.91 2.35 -5.86
C PHE A 75 -4.43 3.79 -5.65
N PHE A 76 -5.47 4.20 -6.38
CA PHE A 76 -6.08 5.52 -6.22
C PHE A 76 -6.69 5.73 -4.84
N VAL A 77 -7.30 4.72 -4.22
CA VAL A 77 -7.82 4.82 -2.85
C VAL A 77 -6.68 5.12 -1.87
N PHE A 78 -5.53 4.44 -1.98
CA PHE A 78 -4.37 4.73 -1.13
C PHE A 78 -3.87 6.17 -1.31
N VAL A 79 -3.79 6.64 -2.56
CA VAL A 79 -3.35 8.02 -2.86
C VAL A 79 -4.35 9.04 -2.33
N ILE A 80 -5.65 8.83 -2.54
CA ILE A 80 -6.70 9.75 -2.07
C ILE A 80 -6.70 9.83 -0.54
N VAL A 81 -6.58 8.70 0.16
CA VAL A 81 -6.47 8.66 1.62
C VAL A 81 -5.28 9.50 2.09
N GLN A 82 -4.10 9.30 1.49
CA GLN A 82 -2.91 10.10 1.83
C GLN A 82 -3.13 11.60 1.60
N VAL A 83 -3.72 11.97 0.46
CA VAL A 83 -4.02 13.39 0.14
C VAL A 83 -5.01 13.99 1.13
N VAL A 84 -6.12 13.30 1.43
CA VAL A 84 -7.13 13.80 2.38
C VAL A 84 -6.52 14.01 3.76
N PHE A 85 -5.73 13.06 4.27
CA PHE A 85 -5.11 13.20 5.58
C PHE A 85 -4.03 14.29 5.63
N ASN A 86 -3.25 14.47 4.55
CA ASN A 86 -2.30 15.59 4.44
C ASN A 86 -2.98 16.97 4.36
N LEU A 87 -4.23 17.01 3.89
CA LEU A 87 -5.02 18.25 3.83
C LEU A 87 -5.76 18.55 5.14
N VAL A 88 -6.12 17.52 5.91
CA VAL A 88 -6.88 17.64 7.16
C VAL A 88 -6.01 17.76 8.41
N SER A 89 -4.70 17.53 8.29
CA SER A 89 -3.72 17.71 9.36
C SER A 89 -3.52 19.19 9.70
N ASP A 90 -4.52 19.79 10.34
CA ASP A 90 -4.45 21.05 11.06
C ASP A 90 -4.87 20.77 12.51
N GLU A 91 -3.87 20.84 13.39
CA GLU A 91 -3.91 21.01 14.85
C GLU A 91 -5.07 20.33 15.62
N GLY A 92 -4.89 19.06 16.05
CA GLY A 92 -5.65 18.50 17.19
C GLY A 92 -5.81 16.98 17.25
N ASP A 93 -6.03 16.31 16.12
CA ASP A 93 -6.32 14.85 16.05
C ASP A 93 -5.27 14.08 15.20
N ALA A 94 -4.12 14.70 14.95
CA ALA A 94 -3.02 14.18 14.12
C ALA A 94 -2.18 13.07 14.77
N ASP A 95 -2.46 12.71 16.03
CA ASP A 95 -1.60 11.85 16.85
C ASP A 95 -1.60 10.39 16.40
N ILE A 96 -2.74 9.87 15.94
CA ILE A 96 -2.84 8.47 15.52
C ILE A 96 -2.20 8.28 14.15
N TRP A 97 -2.45 9.20 13.21
CA TRP A 97 -1.95 9.07 11.83
C TRP A 97 -0.45 9.33 11.74
N SER A 98 0.08 10.27 12.52
CA SER A 98 1.53 10.46 12.65
C SER A 98 2.21 9.22 13.22
N CYS A 99 1.61 8.56 14.21
CA CYS A 99 2.13 7.29 14.70
C CYS A 99 2.05 6.16 13.66
N VAL A 100 0.95 6.08 12.91
CA VAL A 100 0.79 5.09 11.83
C VAL A 100 1.80 5.36 10.70
N ASN A 101 2.05 6.60 10.32
CA ASN A 101 3.09 6.96 9.35
C ASN A 101 4.50 6.70 9.88
N CYS A 102 4.75 6.90 11.16
CA CYS A 102 5.99 6.48 11.80
C CYS A 102 6.19 4.96 11.68
N LEU A 103 5.15 4.15 11.92
CA LEU A 103 5.25 2.69 11.78
C LEU A 103 5.35 2.21 10.32
N ILE A 104 4.60 2.84 9.39
CA ILE A 104 4.49 2.39 8.00
C ILE A 104 5.57 3.00 7.09
N ASN A 105 5.97 4.24 7.33
CA ASN A 105 6.92 4.99 6.50
C ASN A 105 8.22 5.33 7.22
N ASN A 106 8.36 5.02 8.51
CA ASN A 106 9.52 5.40 9.33
C ASN A 106 9.74 6.93 9.42
N GLU A 107 8.66 7.71 9.23
CA GLU A 107 8.65 9.16 9.40
C GLU A 107 8.09 9.49 10.79
N CYS A 108 8.94 9.34 11.80
CA CYS A 108 8.59 9.61 13.20
C CYS A 108 8.97 11.05 13.55
N ALA A 109 8.02 11.83 14.06
CA ALA A 109 8.30 13.14 14.64
C ALA A 109 9.11 12.93 15.93
N SER A 110 10.36 13.37 15.91
CA SER A 110 11.30 13.34 17.04
C SER A 110 11.01 14.41 18.07
#